data_AF-A0A2J4P6I7-F1
#
_entry.id   AF-A0A2J4P6I7-F1
#
_cell.length_a   1.000
_cell.length_b   1.000
_cell.length_c   1.000
_cell.angle_alpha   90.00
_cell.angle_beta   90.00
_cell.angle_gamma   90.00
#
_symmetry.space_group_name_H-M   'P 1'
#
loop_
_entity.id
_entity.type
_entity.pdbx_description
1 polymer ?
#
loop_
_entity_poly.entity_id
_entity_poly.type
_entity_poly.pdbx_seq_one_letter_code
_entity_poly.pdbx_strand_id
1 'polypeptide(L)'
;TVLSQSLKEIEIILVNDSSTDNTLDIVNKIASEDSRVRVITNPSNVGGGESRNIGLRIATGEYIIFLDDDDYADKEMLKRMSDRATALQTDVVICRCQSVDLQTNTRSPMPLSAREDLLPEKEVFSSREIADDFFRAFIWWPWDKLFRREAILASGLEFQPLRTTNDLYFVCCFMLLANRISLLDEILISHT
;
A
#
# COMPACT_ATOMS: atom_id res chain seq x y z
N THR A 1 -5.65 5.61 12.56
CA THR A 1 -4.21 5.88 12.37
C THR A 1 -3.49 4.55 12.29
N VAL A 2 -2.30 4.49 11.68
CA VAL A 2 -1.54 3.22 11.59
C VAL A 2 -1.15 2.68 12.98
N LEU A 3 -0.90 3.57 13.94
CA LEU A 3 -0.59 3.17 15.33
C LEU A 3 -1.75 2.44 16.02
N SER A 4 -3.00 2.76 15.64
CA SER A 4 -4.22 2.20 16.24
C SER A 4 -4.69 0.90 15.58
N GLN A 5 -3.90 0.29 14.70
CA GLN A 5 -4.26 -0.96 14.03
C GLN A 5 -4.52 -2.09 15.03
N SER A 6 -5.51 -2.93 14.75
CA SER A 6 -5.86 -4.09 15.57
C SER A 6 -4.82 -5.21 15.46
N LEU A 7 -4.20 -5.38 14.29
CA LEU A 7 -3.01 -6.22 14.10
C LEU A 7 -1.81 -5.60 14.83
N LYS A 8 -1.16 -6.36 15.72
CA LYS A 8 -0.05 -5.87 16.55
C LYS A 8 1.31 -6.26 16.00
N GLU A 9 1.36 -7.37 15.28
CA GLU A 9 2.51 -7.96 14.60
C GLU A 9 2.85 -7.19 13.32
N ILE A 10 3.08 -5.89 13.47
CA ILE A 10 3.46 -4.97 12.39
C ILE A 10 4.75 -4.25 12.77
N GLU A 11 5.56 -3.93 11.78
CA GLU A 11 6.56 -2.88 11.86
C GLU A 11 6.09 -1.68 11.02
N ILE A 12 6.49 -0.48 11.42
CA ILE A 12 6.13 0.77 10.73
C ILE A 12 7.45 1.45 10.38
N ILE A 13 7.72 1.61 9.09
CA ILE A 13 8.94 2.24 8.60
C ILE A 13 8.55 3.60 8.03
N LEU A 14 8.91 4.67 8.75
CA LEU A 14 8.71 6.05 8.33
C LEU A 14 9.99 6.53 7.65
N VAL A 15 9.91 6.84 6.36
CA VAL A 15 11.04 7.39 5.60
C VAL A 15 10.81 8.88 5.37
N ASN A 16 11.50 9.70 6.17
CA ASN A 16 11.50 11.15 6.04
C ASN A 16 12.40 11.57 4.87
N ASP A 17 11.81 12.11 3.80
CA ASP A 17 12.52 12.49 2.57
C ASP A 17 13.12 13.90 2.63
N SER A 18 13.88 14.15 3.70
CA SER A 18 14.52 15.44 4.01
C SER A 18 13.52 16.61 4.17
N SER A 19 12.42 16.39 4.88
CA SER A 19 11.46 17.46 5.20
C SER A 19 12.14 18.65 5.93
N THR A 20 11.70 19.86 5.59
CA THR A 20 12.24 21.13 6.14
C THR A 20 11.35 21.75 7.22
N ASP A 21 10.24 21.10 7.56
CA ASP A 21 9.30 21.52 8.59
C ASP A 21 9.43 20.63 9.85
N ASN A 22 8.41 20.66 10.72
CA ASN A 22 8.43 19.91 11.98
C ASN A 22 8.18 18.40 11.81
N THR A 23 8.11 17.87 10.57
CA THR A 23 7.83 16.45 10.31
C THR A 23 8.80 15.53 11.05
N LEU A 24 10.11 15.82 10.99
CA LEU A 24 11.13 14.99 11.62
C LEU A 24 10.95 14.89 13.15
N ASP A 25 10.63 16.01 13.80
CA ASP A 25 10.40 16.05 15.25
C ASP A 25 9.16 15.22 15.64
N ILE A 26 8.09 15.31 14.83
CA ILE A 26 6.84 14.56 15.04
C ILE A 26 7.10 13.06 14.91
N VAL A 27 7.74 12.61 13.84
CA VAL A 27 7.98 11.17 13.62
C VAL A 27 8.98 10.58 14.62
N ASN A 28 9.98 11.35 15.06
CA ASN A 28 10.91 10.92 16.11
C ASN A 28 10.21 10.77 17.46
N LYS A 29 9.28 11.69 17.78
CA LYS A 29 8.45 11.55 18.98
C LYS A 29 7.61 10.28 18.92
N ILE A 30 6.92 10.03 17.80
CA ILE A 30 6.13 8.80 17.61
C ILE A 30 7.01 7.56 17.79
N ALA A 31 8.21 7.54 17.20
CA ALA A 31 9.15 6.42 17.32
C ALA A 31 9.67 6.20 18.75
N SER A 32 9.74 7.26 19.55
CA SER A 32 10.10 7.14 20.98
C SER A 32 8.98 6.53 21.83
N GLU A 33 7.73 6.60 21.36
CA GLU A 33 6.53 6.15 22.09
C GLU A 33 6.05 4.75 21.64
N ASP A 34 6.40 4.31 20.43
CA ASP A 34 6.00 3.01 19.88
C ASP A 34 7.19 2.26 19.26
N SER A 35 7.59 1.14 19.88
CA SER A 35 8.75 0.34 19.46
C SER A 35 8.59 -0.33 18.11
N ARG A 36 7.38 -0.37 17.54
CA ARG A 36 7.14 -0.87 16.18
C ARG A 36 7.59 0.14 15.12
N VAL A 37 7.80 1.40 15.48
CA VAL A 37 8.10 2.48 14.55
C VAL A 37 9.60 2.68 14.41
N ARG A 38 10.08 2.68 13.17
CA ARG A 38 11.46 2.97 12.79
C ARG A 38 11.47 4.17 11.86
N VAL A 39 12.28 5.17 12.18
CA VAL A 39 12.43 6.37 11.35
C VAL A 39 13.75 6.27 10.60
N ILE A 40 13.70 6.49 9.29
CA ILE A 40 14.86 6.73 8.43
C ILE A 40 14.73 8.14 7.88
N THR A 41 15.84 8.88 7.83
CA THR A 41 15.87 10.18 7.17
C THR A 41 16.83 10.11 5.99
N ASN A 42 16.34 10.48 4.81
CA ASN A 42 17.18 10.60 3.63
C ASN A 42 18.12 11.80 3.78
N PRO A 43 19.36 11.71 3.27
CA PRO A 43 20.31 12.83 3.33
C PRO A 43 19.94 13.99 2.41
N SER A 44 19.12 13.73 1.40
CA SER A 44 18.55 14.70 0.47
C SER A 44 17.18 14.21 0.01
N ASN A 45 16.33 15.10 -0.49
CA ASN A 45 15.06 14.73 -1.10
C ASN A 45 15.31 13.86 -2.36
N VAL A 46 14.91 12.59 -2.32
CA VAL A 46 15.03 11.62 -3.40
C VAL A 46 13.67 11.23 -4.01
N GLY A 47 12.58 11.79 -3.48
CA GLY A 47 11.22 11.54 -3.90
C GLY A 47 10.59 10.30 -3.28
N GLY A 48 9.27 10.19 -3.42
CA GLY A 48 8.47 9.11 -2.84
C GLY A 48 8.83 7.72 -3.37
N GLY A 49 9.20 7.60 -4.65
CA GLY A 49 9.62 6.33 -5.24
C GLY A 49 10.85 5.74 -4.53
N GLU A 50 11.94 6.49 -4.48
CA GLU A 50 13.16 6.00 -3.82
C GLU A 50 12.99 5.87 -2.30
N SER A 51 12.18 6.74 -1.67
CA SER A 51 11.84 6.61 -0.26
C SER A 51 11.11 5.28 0.05
N ARG A 52 10.18 4.84 -0.81
CA ARG A 52 9.54 3.53 -0.71
C ARG A 52 10.53 2.39 -0.92
N ASN A 53 11.47 2.51 -1.86
CA ASN A 53 12.53 1.52 -2.06
C ASN A 53 13.43 1.38 -0.82
N ILE A 54 13.83 2.51 -0.21
CA ILE A 54 14.62 2.52 1.04
C ILE A 54 13.88 1.78 2.15
N GLY A 55 12.58 2.06 2.33
CA GLY A 55 11.74 1.35 3.29
C GLY A 55 11.63 -0.14 2.99
N LEU A 56 11.38 -0.52 1.74
CA LEU A 56 11.29 -1.91 1.32
C LEU A 56 12.56 -2.71 1.59
N ARG A 57 13.75 -2.12 1.37
CA ARG A 57 15.04 -2.79 1.59
C ARG A 57 15.29 -3.20 3.03
N ILE A 58 14.73 -2.47 4.00
CA ILE A 58 14.91 -2.76 5.43
C ILE A 58 13.69 -3.45 6.07
N ALA A 59 12.61 -3.60 5.33
CA ALA A 59 11.40 -4.27 5.78
C ALA A 59 11.61 -5.78 5.94
N THR A 60 11.03 -6.34 6.99
CA THR A 60 11.14 -7.74 7.41
C THR A 60 9.80 -8.46 7.47
N GLY A 61 8.68 -7.73 7.52
CA GLY A 61 7.34 -8.30 7.49
C GLY A 61 7.08 -9.21 6.28
N GLU A 62 6.24 -10.24 6.45
CA GLU A 62 5.88 -11.18 5.38
C GLU A 62 5.16 -10.49 4.22
N TYR A 63 4.37 -9.47 4.56
CA TYR A 63 3.62 -8.63 3.64
C TYR A 63 4.00 -7.15 3.79
N ILE A 64 3.92 -6.42 2.69
CA ILE A 64 4.24 -4.98 2.59
C ILE A 64 3.00 -4.23 2.12
N ILE A 65 2.73 -3.09 2.73
CA ILE A 65 1.82 -2.08 2.21
C ILE A 65 2.53 -0.74 2.25
N PHE A 66 2.34 0.08 1.22
CA PHE A 66 2.92 1.42 1.13
C PHE A 66 1.80 2.43 1.35
N LEU A 67 1.79 3.13 2.47
CA LEU A 67 0.79 4.13 2.80
C LEU A 67 1.36 5.53 2.58
N ASP A 68 0.56 6.42 2.00
CA ASP A 68 0.89 7.84 1.93
C ASP A 68 0.56 8.52 3.28
N ASP A 69 1.22 9.64 3.58
CA ASP A 69 1.13 10.32 4.88
C ASP A 69 -0.11 11.20 5.04
N ASP A 70 -0.86 11.40 3.95
CA ASP A 70 -2.15 12.09 3.88
C ASP A 70 -3.36 11.14 3.92
N ASP A 71 -3.15 9.82 3.93
CA ASP A 71 -4.21 8.81 3.95
C ASP A 71 -4.66 8.39 5.37
N TYR A 72 -5.92 7.94 5.45
CA TYR A 72 -6.50 7.37 6.67
C TYR A 72 -6.83 5.88 6.51
N ALA A 73 -6.01 5.02 7.12
CA ALA A 73 -6.29 3.59 7.26
C ALA A 73 -7.31 3.29 8.38
N ASP A 74 -8.31 2.48 8.07
CA ASP A 74 -9.24 1.89 9.04
C ASP A 74 -8.47 1.02 10.04
N LYS A 75 -8.87 1.02 11.31
CA LYS A 75 -8.16 0.31 12.39
C LYS A 75 -8.07 -1.21 12.17
N GLU A 76 -8.95 -1.79 11.37
CA GLU A 76 -8.95 -3.23 11.04
C GLU A 76 -8.25 -3.52 9.71
N MET A 77 -7.83 -2.51 8.94
CA MET A 77 -7.31 -2.66 7.58
C MET A 77 -6.21 -3.72 7.50
N LEU A 78 -5.13 -3.56 8.28
CA LEU A 78 -3.98 -4.47 8.20
C LEU A 78 -4.33 -5.87 8.66
N LYS A 79 -5.19 -6.00 9.68
CA LYS A 79 -5.65 -7.29 10.17
C LYS A 79 -6.46 -8.03 9.10
N ARG A 80 -7.46 -7.36 8.51
CA ARG A 80 -8.35 -7.95 7.51
C ARG A 80 -7.60 -8.36 6.26
N MET A 81 -6.71 -7.50 5.77
CA MET A 81 -5.89 -7.79 4.61
C MET A 81 -4.89 -8.92 4.89
N SER A 82 -4.22 -8.93 6.06
CA SER A 82 -3.28 -9.98 6.45
C SER A 82 -3.95 -11.35 6.65
N ASP A 83 -5.10 -11.38 7.35
CA ASP A 83 -5.89 -12.60 7.55
C ASP A 83 -6.29 -13.21 6.20
N ARG A 84 -6.77 -12.37 5.25
CA ARG A 84 -7.14 -12.82 3.90
C ARG A 84 -5.91 -13.31 3.13
N ALA A 85 -4.81 -12.57 3.18
CA ALA A 85 -3.59 -12.93 2.47
C ALA A 85 -3.04 -14.28 2.92
N THR A 86 -3.07 -14.51 4.24
CA THR A 86 -2.62 -15.76 4.87
C THR A 86 -3.57 -16.91 4.55
N ALA A 87 -4.89 -16.71 4.71
CA ALA A 87 -5.89 -17.75 4.48
C ALA A 87 -5.91 -18.22 3.01
N LEU A 88 -5.76 -17.27 2.08
CA LEU A 88 -5.81 -17.54 0.65
C LEU A 88 -4.42 -17.69 0.02
N GLN A 89 -3.34 -17.54 0.78
CA GLN A 89 -1.97 -17.60 0.30
C GLN A 89 -1.74 -16.70 -0.93
N THR A 90 -2.16 -15.44 -0.85
CA THR A 90 -2.11 -14.51 -2.00
C THR A 90 -0.79 -13.77 -2.09
N ASP A 91 -0.46 -13.39 -3.32
CA ASP A 91 0.61 -12.45 -3.66
C ASP A 91 0.15 -11.01 -3.44
N VAL A 92 -1.14 -10.73 -3.70
CA VAL A 92 -1.77 -9.42 -3.51
C VAL A 92 -3.14 -9.55 -2.86
N VAL A 93 -3.42 -8.71 -1.87
CA VAL A 93 -4.78 -8.40 -1.42
C VAL A 93 -5.08 -6.94 -1.72
N ILE A 94 -6.20 -6.69 -2.38
CA ILE A 94 -6.68 -5.34 -2.69
C ILE A 94 -7.85 -5.04 -1.75
N CYS A 95 -7.91 -3.87 -1.13
CA CYS A 95 -9.09 -3.41 -0.40
C CYS A 95 -9.82 -2.29 -1.15
N ARG A 96 -11.06 -1.99 -0.78
CA ARG A 96 -11.74 -0.80 -1.30
C ARG A 96 -11.26 0.46 -0.62
N CYS A 97 -11.48 1.56 -1.32
CA CYS A 97 -11.17 2.88 -0.84
C CYS A 97 -12.29 3.88 -1.11
N GLN A 98 -12.18 5.03 -0.45
CA GLN A 98 -13.06 6.17 -0.61
C GLN A 98 -12.24 7.46 -0.63
N SER A 99 -12.72 8.48 -1.32
CA SER A 99 -12.17 9.83 -1.24
C SER A 99 -12.81 10.60 -0.08
N VAL A 100 -12.07 11.54 0.50
CA VAL A 100 -12.52 12.43 1.58
C VAL A 100 -12.27 13.88 1.19
N ASP A 101 -13.34 14.62 0.95
CA ASP A 101 -13.24 16.07 0.77
C ASP A 101 -12.97 16.72 2.14
N LEU A 102 -11.78 17.29 2.33
CA LEU A 102 -11.38 17.91 3.59
C LEU A 102 -12.16 19.19 3.94
N GLN A 103 -12.77 19.87 2.97
CA GLN A 103 -13.56 21.08 3.20
C GLN A 103 -14.97 20.74 3.68
N THR A 104 -15.60 19.75 3.05
CA THR A 104 -16.98 19.35 3.35
C THR A 104 -17.09 18.17 4.31
N ASN A 105 -15.96 17.49 4.57
CA ASN A 105 -15.88 16.21 5.27
C ASN A 105 -16.77 15.11 4.61
N THR A 106 -17.01 15.25 3.30
CA THR A 106 -17.80 14.29 2.53
C THR A 106 -16.94 13.10 2.14
N ARG A 107 -17.48 11.89 2.32
CA ARG A 107 -16.84 10.64 1.93
C ARG A 107 -17.54 10.04 0.72
N SER A 108 -16.78 9.58 -0.27
CA SER A 108 -17.32 9.01 -1.50
C SER A 108 -16.56 7.73 -1.88
N PRO A 109 -17.24 6.57 -2.00
CA PRO A 109 -16.59 5.34 -2.46
C PRO A 109 -15.92 5.53 -3.82
N MET A 110 -14.79 4.84 -4.02
CA MET A 110 -14.04 4.85 -5.28
C MET A 110 -14.12 3.47 -5.95
N PRO A 111 -15.28 3.08 -6.52
CA PRO A 111 -15.47 1.74 -7.10
C PRO A 111 -14.54 1.48 -8.29
N LEU A 112 -14.07 2.54 -8.96
CA LEU A 112 -13.13 2.43 -10.08
C LEU A 112 -11.68 2.10 -9.66
N SER A 113 -11.37 2.07 -8.36
CA SER A 113 -10.07 1.62 -7.83
C SER A 113 -9.77 0.16 -8.18
N ALA A 114 -10.81 -0.68 -8.15
CA ALA A 114 -10.80 -2.07 -8.56
C ALA A 114 -12.13 -2.40 -9.26
N ARG A 115 -12.10 -2.49 -10.59
CA ARG A 115 -13.29 -2.67 -11.41
C ARG A 115 -13.76 -4.12 -11.43
N GLU A 116 -14.71 -4.45 -10.57
CA GLU A 116 -15.30 -5.80 -10.48
C GLU A 116 -15.80 -6.34 -11.82
N ASP A 117 -16.33 -5.46 -12.67
CA ASP A 117 -16.83 -5.83 -13.99
C ASP A 117 -15.74 -6.34 -14.95
N LEU A 118 -14.46 -6.15 -14.60
CA LEU A 118 -13.30 -6.67 -15.31
C LEU A 118 -12.62 -7.83 -14.58
N LEU A 119 -13.02 -8.15 -13.35
CA LEU A 119 -12.38 -9.19 -12.55
C LEU A 119 -13.03 -10.56 -12.80
N PRO A 120 -12.26 -11.66 -12.73
CA PRO A 120 -12.83 -12.99 -12.73
C PRO A 120 -13.79 -13.19 -11.55
N GLU A 121 -14.91 -13.88 -11.75
CA GLU A 121 -15.84 -14.29 -10.70
C GLU A 121 -15.22 -15.42 -9.84
N LYS A 122 -14.12 -15.11 -9.14
CA LYS A 122 -13.33 -16.03 -8.31
C LYS A 122 -12.80 -15.32 -7.08
N GLU A 123 -12.70 -16.06 -5.98
CA GLU A 123 -12.12 -15.53 -4.75
C GLU A 123 -10.61 -15.24 -4.89
N VAL A 124 -9.90 -16.10 -5.63
CA VAL A 124 -8.49 -15.92 -5.99
C VAL A 124 -8.33 -16.13 -7.48
N PHE A 125 -7.62 -15.21 -8.12
CA PHE A 125 -7.35 -15.25 -9.56
C PHE A 125 -5.93 -14.75 -9.86
N SER A 126 -5.42 -15.10 -11.03
CA SER A 126 -4.18 -14.57 -11.57
C SER A 126 -4.44 -13.39 -12.49
N SER A 127 -3.41 -12.56 -12.72
CA SER A 127 -3.48 -11.45 -13.69
C SER A 127 -3.89 -11.90 -15.10
N ARG A 128 -3.50 -13.13 -15.49
CA ARG A 128 -3.78 -13.73 -16.80
C ARG A 128 -5.25 -14.10 -17.01
N GLU A 129 -6.02 -14.17 -15.95
CA GLU A 129 -7.46 -14.47 -16.02
C GLU A 129 -8.31 -13.22 -16.24
N ILE A 130 -7.73 -12.01 -16.14
CA ILE A 130 -8.39 -10.76 -16.50
C ILE A 130 -8.39 -10.62 -18.02
N ALA A 131 -9.48 -11.02 -18.66
CA ALA A 131 -9.54 -11.22 -20.11
C ALA A 131 -9.71 -9.93 -20.92
N ASP A 132 -10.52 -8.98 -20.43
CA ASP A 132 -10.98 -7.85 -21.24
C ASP A 132 -9.99 -6.68 -21.24
N ASP A 133 -9.69 -6.12 -20.06
CA ASP A 133 -8.80 -4.96 -19.94
C ASP A 133 -8.08 -4.92 -18.60
N PHE A 134 -6.97 -5.66 -18.51
CA PHE A 134 -6.09 -5.66 -17.33
C PHE A 134 -5.66 -4.25 -16.92
N PHE A 135 -5.34 -3.40 -17.89
CA PHE A 135 -4.80 -2.06 -17.64
C PHE A 135 -5.85 -1.09 -17.06
N ARG A 136 -7.14 -1.43 -17.15
CA ARG A 136 -8.24 -0.70 -16.54
C ARG A 136 -8.88 -1.40 -15.35
N ALA A 137 -8.45 -2.62 -15.02
CA ALA A 137 -9.01 -3.38 -13.90
C ALA A 137 -8.70 -2.71 -12.55
N PHE A 138 -7.59 -1.98 -12.46
CA PHE A 138 -7.14 -1.33 -11.23
C PHE A 138 -6.63 0.08 -11.49
N ILE A 139 -6.56 0.86 -10.42
CA ILE A 139 -5.68 2.03 -10.37
C ILE A 139 -4.34 1.64 -9.76
N TRP A 140 -3.27 2.23 -10.27
CA TRP A 140 -1.89 1.79 -10.08
C TRP A 140 -1.16 2.44 -8.91
N TRP A 141 -1.90 2.91 -7.90
CA TRP A 141 -1.34 3.30 -6.61
C TRP A 141 -1.11 2.07 -5.72
N PRO A 142 -0.22 2.17 -4.72
CA PRO A 142 0.13 1.04 -3.87
C PRO A 142 -0.67 0.96 -2.55
N TRP A 143 -1.35 2.03 -2.13
CA TRP A 143 -1.87 2.18 -0.76
C TRP A 143 -3.13 1.37 -0.44
N ASP A 144 -3.83 0.84 -1.44
CA ASP A 144 -4.97 -0.08 -1.29
C ASP A 144 -4.56 -1.55 -1.46
N LYS A 145 -3.26 -1.85 -1.56
CA LYS A 145 -2.73 -3.18 -1.91
C LYS A 145 -1.73 -3.65 -0.85
N LEU A 146 -1.97 -4.85 -0.33
CA LEU A 146 -1.03 -5.59 0.50
C LEU A 146 -0.29 -6.60 -0.39
N PHE A 147 1.03 -6.50 -0.45
CA PHE A 147 1.89 -7.25 -1.35
C PHE A 147 2.73 -8.28 -0.58
N ARG A 148 2.85 -9.50 -1.09
CA ARG A 148 3.77 -10.52 -0.54
C ARG A 148 5.22 -10.08 -0.75
N ARG A 149 5.97 -9.86 0.34
CA ARG A 149 7.35 -9.32 0.30
C ARG A 149 8.27 -10.18 -0.55
N GLU A 150 8.23 -11.50 -0.35
CA GLU A 150 9.08 -12.44 -1.09
C GLU A 150 8.86 -12.35 -2.60
N ALA A 151 7.60 -12.20 -3.04
CA ALA A 151 7.28 -12.03 -4.45
C ALA A 151 7.83 -10.70 -5.00
N ILE A 152 7.81 -9.61 -4.20
CA ILE A 152 8.44 -8.34 -4.61
C ILE A 152 9.94 -8.55 -4.82
N LEU A 153 10.62 -9.14 -3.84
CA LEU A 153 12.07 -9.38 -3.90
C LEU A 153 12.45 -10.29 -5.06
N ALA A 154 11.69 -11.36 -5.30
CA ALA A 154 11.93 -12.29 -6.40
C ALA A 154 11.73 -11.64 -7.78
N SER A 155 10.86 -10.63 -7.89
CA SER A 155 10.62 -9.90 -9.14
C SER A 155 11.74 -8.92 -9.50
N GLY A 156 12.50 -8.44 -8.51
CA GLY A 156 13.47 -7.36 -8.69
C GLY A 156 12.86 -6.00 -9.05
N LEU A 157 11.55 -5.82 -8.84
CA LEU A 157 10.86 -4.56 -9.10
C LEU A 157 11.19 -3.53 -8.03
N GLU A 158 11.41 -2.29 -8.48
CA GLU A 158 11.60 -1.11 -7.64
C GLU A 158 10.73 0.04 -8.18
N PHE A 159 10.35 0.96 -7.30
CA PHE A 159 9.72 2.22 -7.71
C PHE A 159 10.72 3.05 -8.51
N GLN A 160 10.26 3.70 -9.58
CA GLN A 160 11.14 4.51 -10.41
C GLN A 160 11.51 5.82 -9.70
N PRO A 161 12.72 6.38 -9.92
CA PRO A 161 13.13 7.67 -9.36
C PRO A 161 12.49 8.84 -10.13
N LEU A 162 11.17 8.82 -10.26
CA LEU A 162 10.36 9.84 -10.93
C LEU A 162 9.66 10.71 -9.89
N ARG A 163 9.60 12.02 -10.19
CA ARG A 163 8.90 13.00 -9.32
C ARG A 163 7.42 12.65 -9.13
N THR A 164 6.77 12.21 -10.20
CA THR A 164 5.35 11.84 -10.23
C THR A 164 5.20 10.53 -10.97
N THR A 165 4.14 9.77 -10.67
CA THR A 165 3.86 8.50 -11.37
C THR A 165 4.96 7.44 -11.17
N ASN A 166 5.70 7.52 -10.06
CA ASN A 166 6.71 6.53 -9.68
C ASN A 166 6.10 5.17 -9.26
N ASP A 167 4.81 5.17 -8.97
CA ASP A 167 3.98 4.04 -8.56
C ASP A 167 3.54 3.15 -9.75
N LEU A 168 3.13 3.78 -10.86
CA LEU A 168 2.54 3.11 -12.02
C LEU A 168 3.34 1.89 -12.47
N TYR A 169 4.65 2.06 -12.70
CA TYR A 169 5.52 0.98 -13.18
C TYR A 169 5.58 -0.18 -12.18
N PHE A 170 5.89 0.12 -10.91
CA PHE A 170 6.02 -0.90 -9.88
C PHE A 170 4.72 -1.69 -9.71
N VAL A 171 3.59 -0.98 -9.49
CA VAL A 171 2.32 -1.62 -9.16
C VAL A 171 1.77 -2.37 -10.36
N CYS A 172 1.80 -1.79 -11.56
CA CYS A 172 1.30 -2.46 -12.77
C CYS A 172 2.11 -3.71 -13.10
N CYS A 173 3.44 -3.63 -13.08
CA CYS A 173 4.30 -4.79 -13.34
C CYS A 173 4.13 -5.86 -12.26
N PHE A 174 4.04 -5.49 -10.98
CA PHE A 174 3.83 -6.45 -9.91
C PHE A 174 2.49 -7.16 -10.05
N MET A 175 1.41 -6.40 -10.27
CA MET A 175 0.08 -6.95 -10.52
C MET A 175 0.06 -7.87 -11.74
N LEU A 176 0.80 -7.55 -12.79
CA LEU A 176 0.89 -8.38 -14.00
C LEU A 176 1.63 -9.70 -13.72
N LEU A 177 2.60 -9.72 -12.81
CA LEU A 177 3.34 -10.91 -12.41
C LEU A 177 2.64 -11.75 -11.33
N ALA A 178 1.66 -11.18 -10.62
CA ALA A 178 0.95 -11.84 -9.53
C ALA A 178 0.09 -13.01 -10.03
N ASN A 179 0.25 -14.17 -9.39
CA ASN A 179 -0.49 -15.39 -9.71
C ASN A 179 -1.69 -15.59 -8.78
N ARG A 180 -1.66 -14.98 -7.59
CA ARG A 180 -2.72 -15.09 -6.59
C ARG A 180 -3.11 -13.71 -6.10
N ILE A 181 -4.14 -13.15 -6.72
CA ILE A 181 -4.75 -11.86 -6.38
C ILE A 181 -6.10 -12.15 -5.72
N SER A 182 -6.43 -11.41 -4.68
CA SER A 182 -7.78 -11.40 -4.12
C SER A 182 -8.25 -9.99 -3.82
N LEU A 183 -9.54 -9.75 -3.97
CA LEU A 183 -10.21 -8.51 -3.58
C LEU A 183 -10.90 -8.69 -2.23
N LEU A 184 -10.74 -7.73 -1.34
CA LEU A 184 -11.47 -7.58 -0.09
C LEU A 184 -12.45 -6.42 -0.27
N ASP A 185 -13.73 -6.76 -0.38
CA ASP A 185 -14.79 -5.80 -0.71
C ASP A 185 -15.24 -4.98 0.51
N GLU A 186 -14.28 -4.34 1.17
CA GLU A 186 -14.46 -3.49 2.35
C GLU A 186 -13.67 -2.19 2.15
N ILE A 187 -14.31 -1.05 2.43
CA ILE A 187 -13.64 0.26 2.38
C ILE A 187 -12.75 0.37 3.62
N LEU A 188 -11.45 0.23 3.44
CA LEU A 188 -10.47 0.17 4.53
C LEU A 188 -9.45 1.31 4.50
N ILE A 189 -9.45 2.11 3.45
CA ILE A 189 -8.60 3.30 3.35
C ILE A 189 -9.38 4.48 2.80
N SER A 190 -9.11 5.66 3.34
CA SER A 190 -9.71 6.92 2.91
C SER A 190 -8.62 7.86 2.44
N HIS A 191 -8.69 8.26 1.18
CA HIS A 191 -7.73 9.16 0.52
C HIS A 191 -8.28 10.58 0.48
N THR A 192 -7.45 11.60 0.72
CA THR A 192 -7.89 13.00 0.80
C THR A 192 -7.69 13.79 -0.47
#